data_AF-A0A6G1BQY0-F1
#
_entry.id   AF-A0A6G1BQY0-F1
#
_cell.length_a   1.000
_cell.length_b   1.000
_cell.length_c   1.000
_cell.angle_alpha   90.00
_cell.angle_beta   90.00
_cell.angle_gamma   90.00
#
_symmetry.space_group_name_H-M   'P 1'
#
loop_
_entity.id
_entity.type
_entity.pdbx_description
1 polymer ?
#
loop_
_entity_poly.entity_id
_entity_poly.type
_entity_poly.pdbx_seq_one_letter_code
_entity_poly.pdbx_strand_id
1 'polypeptide(L)'
;EAFHKFIGQPVSIFCSSRTDPGVHALSDVCHVDAERISKRKPGEVLPPHEPGVVKRAVNHFLQKNEGDIMVTDVRCVAPDFYARYKALERTYHYRLLSGSEPLSPSWLRVTYPGSCRKKGCT
;
A
#
# COMPACT_ATOMS: atom_id res chain seq x y z
N GLU A 1 -5.13 0.54 10.90
CA GLU A 1 -5.17 1.75 11.76
C GLU A 1 -4.87 3.08 11.05
N ALA A 2 -3.80 3.19 10.26
CA ALA A 2 -3.40 4.47 9.65
C ALA A 2 -4.53 5.15 8.84
N PHE A 3 -5.23 4.40 8.00
CA PHE A 3 -6.41 4.90 7.28
C PHE A 3 -7.54 5.34 8.22
N HIS A 4 -7.81 4.59 9.29
CA HIS A 4 -8.81 4.99 10.29
C HIS A 4 -8.45 6.32 10.93
N LYS A 5 -7.19 6.51 11.35
CA LYS A 5 -6.71 7.76 11.96
C LYS A 5 -6.77 8.94 10.97
N PHE A 6 -6.50 8.68 9.69
CA PHE A 6 -6.56 9.71 8.65
C PHE A 6 -8.00 10.11 8.27
N ILE A 7 -8.87 9.13 7.99
CA ILE A 7 -10.24 9.38 7.53
C ILE A 7 -11.18 9.72 8.70
N GLY A 8 -10.91 9.18 9.90
CA GLY A 8 -11.73 9.36 11.09
C GLY A 8 -12.86 8.35 11.24
N GLN A 9 -12.90 7.31 10.40
CA GLN A 9 -13.86 6.21 10.47
C GLN A 9 -13.19 4.89 10.06
N PRO A 10 -13.78 3.72 10.39
CA PRO A 10 -13.29 2.43 9.90
C PRO A 10 -13.23 2.40 8.36
N VAL A 11 -12.13 1.86 7.82
CA VAL A 11 -11.90 1.74 6.38
C VAL A 11 -11.60 0.28 6.06
N SER A 12 -12.28 -0.25 5.05
CA SER A 12 -12.03 -1.58 4.51
C SER A 12 -10.80 -1.55 3.60
N ILE A 13 -9.91 -2.53 3.79
CA ILE A 13 -8.66 -2.65 3.03
C ILE A 13 -8.57 -4.05 2.46
N PHE A 14 -8.30 -4.14 1.15
CA PHE A 14 -8.22 -5.40 0.44
C PHE A 14 -6.92 -5.49 -0.36
N CYS A 15 -6.05 -6.41 0.04
CA CYS A 15 -4.74 -6.60 -0.58
C CYS A 15 -4.79 -7.57 -1.77
N SER A 16 -3.85 -7.36 -2.70
CA SER A 16 -3.67 -8.20 -3.88
C SER A 16 -3.16 -9.60 -3.50
N SER A 17 -2.35 -9.68 -2.44
CA SER A 17 -1.83 -10.91 -1.87
C SER A 17 -2.03 -10.97 -0.35
N ARG A 18 -1.83 -12.17 0.20
CA ARG A 18 -1.57 -12.40 1.63
C ARG A 18 -0.13 -12.89 1.73
N THR A 19 0.61 -12.37 2.71
CA THR A 19 1.96 -12.84 3.05
C THR A 19 1.93 -13.55 4.41
N ASP A 20 2.79 -14.55 4.57
CA ASP A 20 2.97 -15.24 5.85
C ASP A 20 3.96 -14.49 6.75
N PRO A 21 3.99 -14.77 8.07
CA PRO A 21 4.95 -14.16 8.98
C PRO A 21 6.40 -14.34 8.49
N GLY A 22 7.16 -13.24 8.46
CA GLY A 22 8.54 -13.22 7.98
C GLY A 22 8.70 -13.03 6.46
N VAL A 23 7.61 -13.02 5.68
CA VAL A 23 7.66 -12.71 4.24
C VAL A 23 7.51 -11.21 4.01
N HIS A 24 8.48 -10.61 3.32
CA HIS A 24 8.46 -9.19 2.97
C HIS A 24 7.69 -8.92 1.68
N ALA A 25 7.13 -7.71 1.56
CA ALA A 25 6.49 -7.22 0.36
C ALA A 25 7.20 -5.97 -0.17
N LEU A 26 7.66 -6.03 -1.41
CA LEU A 26 8.32 -4.90 -2.07
C LEU A 26 7.33 -3.93 -2.72
N SER A 27 6.22 -4.46 -3.24
CA SER A 27 5.21 -3.69 -3.98
C SER A 27 3.85 -4.40 -3.95
N ASP A 28 3.42 -4.87 -2.78
CA ASP A 28 2.04 -5.36 -2.64
C ASP A 28 1.06 -4.18 -2.83
N VAL A 29 -0.06 -4.47 -3.48
CA VAL A 29 -1.09 -3.50 -3.83
C VAL A 29 -2.31 -3.76 -2.97
N CYS A 30 -2.83 -2.72 -2.35
CA CYS A 30 -4.16 -2.76 -1.73
C CYS A 30 -5.09 -1.74 -2.40
N HIS A 31 -6.40 -2.00 -2.31
CA HIS A 31 -7.41 -0.96 -2.52
C HIS A 31 -8.15 -0.70 -1.22
N VAL A 32 -8.64 0.53 -1.10
CA VAL A 32 -9.34 1.04 0.07
C VAL A 32 -10.53 1.86 -0.39
N ASP A 33 -11.67 1.64 0.27
CA ASP A 33 -12.86 2.43 0.04
C ASP A 33 -12.89 3.54 1.09
N ALA A 34 -12.60 4.77 0.66
CA ALA A 34 -12.44 5.91 1.53
C ALA A 34 -13.35 7.06 1.10
N GLU A 35 -14.51 7.16 1.75
CA GLU A 35 -15.39 8.32 1.62
C GLU A 35 -14.93 9.46 2.51
N ARG A 36 -15.00 10.68 1.96
CA ARG A 36 -14.65 11.89 2.68
C ARG A 36 -15.94 12.62 3.07
N ILE A 37 -16.35 12.50 4.32
CA ILE A 37 -17.57 13.13 4.82
C ILE A 37 -17.26 14.50 5.44
N SER A 38 -18.07 15.50 5.13
CA SER A 38 -17.96 16.84 5.71
C SER A 38 -18.24 16.84 7.22
N LYS A 39 -17.29 17.32 8.02
CA LYS A 39 -17.48 17.52 9.47
C LYS A 39 -18.46 18.64 9.80
N ARG A 40 -18.62 19.62 8.89
CA ARG A 40 -19.50 20.78 9.08
C ARG A 40 -20.94 20.49 8.67
N LYS A 41 -21.14 19.52 7.76
CA LYS A 41 -22.44 19.10 7.25
C LYS A 41 -22.47 17.56 7.17
N PRO A 42 -22.82 16.87 8.26
CA PRO A 42 -22.91 15.41 8.27
C PRO A 42 -23.82 14.89 7.14
N GLY A 43 -23.36 13.89 6.40
CA GLY A 43 -24.06 13.33 5.24
C GLY A 43 -23.66 13.93 3.89
N GLU A 44 -22.93 15.04 3.87
CA GLU A 44 -22.34 15.57 2.63
C GLU A 44 -21.03 14.84 2.30
N VAL A 45 -21.02 14.13 1.17
CA VAL A 45 -19.82 13.50 0.61
C VAL A 45 -19.03 14.54 -0.17
N LEU A 46 -17.79 14.75 0.23
CA LEU A 46 -16.83 15.64 -0.42
C LEU A 46 -16.05 14.90 -1.50
N PRO A 47 -15.44 15.61 -2.46
CA PRO A 47 -14.51 15.02 -3.40
C PRO A 47 -13.38 14.24 -2.69
N PRO A 48 -12.92 13.12 -3.27
CA PRO A 48 -11.81 12.34 -2.72
C PRO A 48 -10.57 13.19 -2.45
N HIS A 49 -9.75 12.75 -1.50
CA HIS A 49 -8.46 13.38 -1.29
C HIS A 49 -7.54 13.14 -2.49
N GLU A 50 -6.77 14.17 -2.85
CA GLU A 50 -5.68 14.03 -3.83
C GLU A 50 -4.72 12.88 -3.42
N PRO A 51 -4.27 12.03 -4.36
CA PRO A 51 -3.45 10.86 -4.04
C PRO A 51 -2.19 11.18 -3.22
N GLY A 52 -1.54 12.32 -3.52
CA GLY A 52 -0.37 12.78 -2.78
C GLY A 52 -0.66 13.14 -1.32
N VAL A 53 -1.87 13.63 -1.01
CA VAL A 53 -2.31 13.91 0.36
C VAL A 53 -2.51 12.60 1.12
N VAL A 54 -3.19 11.63 0.50
CA VAL A 54 -3.42 10.30 1.08
C VAL A 54 -2.09 9.63 1.41
N LYS A 55 -1.15 9.59 0.44
CA LYS A 55 0.18 9.01 0.63
C LYS A 55 0.91 9.62 1.82
N ARG A 56 0.98 10.96 1.91
CA ARG A 56 1.67 11.65 3.01
C ARG A 56 1.00 11.38 4.35
N ALA A 57 -0.31 11.50 4.42
CA ALA A 57 -1.05 11.34 5.67
C ALA A 57 -0.97 9.91 6.20
N VAL A 58 -1.16 8.90 5.34
CA VAL A 58 -1.08 7.49 5.76
C VAL A 58 0.34 7.14 6.21
N ASN A 59 1.38 7.57 5.47
CA ASN A 59 2.77 7.35 5.87
C ASN A 59 3.13 8.03 7.19
N HIS A 60 2.61 9.23 7.47
CA HIS A 60 2.79 9.88 8.76
C HIS A 60 2.29 9.02 9.93
N PHE A 61 1.14 8.36 9.75
CA PHE A 61 0.61 7.46 10.79
C PHE A 61 1.32 6.10 10.84
N LEU A 62 1.84 5.60 9.72
CA LEU A 62 2.63 4.35 9.68
C LEU A 62 4.02 4.52 10.32
N GLN A 63 4.68 5.66 10.10
CA GLN A 63 6.01 5.95 10.70
C GLN A 63 5.97 6.03 12.22
N LYS A 64 4.83 6.40 12.81
CA LYS A 64 4.64 6.37 14.27
C LYS A 64 4.59 4.96 14.85
N ASN A 65 4.38 3.95 14.01
CA ASN A 65 4.30 2.54 14.37
C ASN A 65 5.53 1.80 13.81
N GLU A 66 6.72 2.21 14.22
CA GLU A 66 8.02 1.55 13.93
C GLU A 66 8.52 1.62 12.47
N GLY A 67 7.69 2.03 11.51
CA GLY A 67 8.14 2.41 10.16
C GLY A 67 8.45 1.26 9.20
N ASP A 68 8.09 0.02 9.55
CA ASP A 68 8.31 -1.17 8.71
C ASP A 68 7.47 -1.20 7.43
N ILE A 69 6.40 -0.40 7.37
CA ILE A 69 5.46 -0.33 6.25
C ILE A 69 5.44 1.09 5.71
N MET A 70 5.54 1.21 4.38
CA MET A 70 5.44 2.50 3.69
C MET A 70 4.57 2.37 2.44
N VAL A 71 3.64 3.32 2.27
CA VAL A 71 2.92 3.53 1.03
C VAL A 71 3.84 4.23 0.02
N THR A 72 4.18 3.53 -1.06
CA THR A 72 5.08 4.02 -2.10
C THR A 72 4.35 4.75 -3.22
N ASP A 73 3.10 4.42 -3.51
CA ASP A 73 2.26 5.06 -4.54
C ASP A 73 0.77 5.01 -4.16
N VAL A 74 -0.01 5.97 -4.65
CA VAL A 74 -1.47 6.04 -4.47
C VAL A 74 -2.10 6.52 -5.77
N ARG A 75 -3.20 5.89 -6.18
CA ARG A 75 -3.97 6.27 -7.37
C ARG A 75 -5.46 6.11 -7.10
N CYS A 76 -6.27 6.99 -7.68
CA CYS A 76 -7.70 6.75 -7.82
C CYS A 76 -7.90 5.64 -8.85
N VAL A 77 -8.87 4.77 -8.60
CA VAL A 77 -9.20 3.63 -9.46
C VAL A 77 -10.71 3.61 -9.70
N ALA A 78 -11.14 2.85 -10.70
CA ALA A 78 -12.56 2.65 -10.96
C ALA A 78 -13.27 2.02 -9.74
N PRO A 79 -14.56 2.33 -9.49
CA PRO A 79 -15.31 1.78 -8.35
C PRO A 79 -15.43 0.25 -8.33
N ASP A 80 -15.26 -0.39 -9.49
CA ASP A 80 -15.31 -1.85 -9.65
C ASP A 80 -13.92 -2.50 -9.56
N PHE A 81 -12.87 -1.73 -9.23
CA PHE A 81 -11.51 -2.27 -9.11
C PHE A 81 -11.38 -3.14 -7.86
N TYR A 82 -10.84 -4.35 -8.03
CA TYR A 82 -10.50 -5.22 -6.91
C TYR A 82 -9.06 -5.72 -7.02
N ALA A 83 -8.21 -5.30 -6.07
CA ALA A 83 -6.77 -5.53 -6.11
C ALA A 83 -6.37 -7.00 -6.28
N ARG A 84 -7.12 -7.93 -5.68
CA ARG A 84 -6.85 -9.38 -5.78
C ARG A 84 -7.26 -9.98 -7.12
N TYR A 85 -8.46 -9.67 -7.59
CA TYR A 85 -9.06 -10.35 -8.74
C TYR A 85 -8.68 -9.70 -10.08
N LYS A 86 -8.35 -8.40 -10.09
CA LYS A 86 -7.86 -7.71 -11.30
C LYS A 86 -6.34 -7.77 -11.47
N ALA A 87 -5.60 -8.38 -10.52
CA ALA A 87 -4.16 -8.61 -10.66
C ALA A 87 -3.88 -9.64 -11.77
N LEU A 88 -2.94 -9.33 -12.67
CA LEU A 88 -2.56 -10.22 -13.77
C LEU A 88 -1.53 -11.27 -13.34
N GLU A 89 -0.58 -10.85 -12.52
CA GLU A 89 0.53 -11.69 -12.08
C GLU A 89 0.97 -11.26 -10.67
N ARG A 90 1.69 -12.16 -10.01
CA ARG A 90 2.35 -11.93 -8.73
C ARG A 90 3.74 -12.53 -8.82
N THR A 91 4.75 -11.76 -8.46
CA THR A 91 6.15 -12.16 -8.58
C THR A 91 6.75 -12.28 -7.19
N TYR A 92 7.33 -13.45 -6.91
CA TYR A 92 7.98 -13.75 -5.64
C TYR A 92 9.49 -13.86 -5.86
N HIS A 93 10.26 -13.17 -5.02
CA HIS A 93 11.72 -13.21 -5.05
C HIS A 93 12.25 -13.91 -3.80
N TYR A 94 12.89 -15.06 -4.00
CA TYR A 94 13.61 -15.77 -2.94
C TYR A 94 15.10 -15.43 -3.05
N ARG A 95 15.70 -15.08 -1.92
CA ARG A 95 17.12 -14.75 -1.82
C ARG A 95 17.77 -15.72 -0.86
N LEU A 96 18.72 -16.48 -1.38
CA LEU A 96 19.49 -17.46 -0.62
C LEU A 96 20.93 -16.96 -0.58
N LEU A 97 21.44 -16.72 0.63
CA LEU A 97 22.85 -16.42 0.83
C LEU A 97 23.60 -17.73 1.11
N SER A 98 24.69 -17.97 0.39
CA SER A 98 25.57 -19.11 0.59
C SER A 98 27.02 -18.65 0.55
N GLY A 99 27.83 -19.05 1.54
CA GLY A 99 29.23 -18.66 1.68
C GLY A 99 29.61 -18.35 3.13
N SER A 100 30.91 -18.25 3.39
CA SER A 100 31.48 -17.94 4.72
C SER A 100 31.71 -16.44 4.96
N GLU A 101 31.38 -15.58 4.01
CA GLU A 101 31.56 -14.13 4.17
C GLU A 101 30.51 -13.53 5.12
N PRO A 102 30.92 -12.57 5.98
CA PRO A 102 30.01 -11.86 6.85
C PRO A 102 29.03 -10.99 6.06
N LEU A 103 27.78 -10.93 6.53
CA LEU A 103 26.70 -10.14 5.94
C LEU A 103 27.06 -8.65 5.88
N SER A 104 27.25 -8.10 4.67
CA SER A 104 27.22 -6.64 4.50
C SER A 104 25.77 -6.14 4.47
N PRO A 105 25.43 -5.01 5.14
CA PRO A 105 24.07 -4.45 5.12
C PRO A 105 23.57 -4.06 3.72
N SER A 106 24.47 -3.91 2.75
CA SER A 106 24.12 -3.57 1.36
C SER A 106 23.40 -4.69 0.61
N TRP A 107 23.60 -5.96 0.97
CA TRP A 107 22.91 -7.11 0.33
C TRP A 107 21.39 -7.09 0.52
N LEU A 108 20.91 -6.43 1.57
CA LEU A 108 19.48 -6.30 1.87
C LEU A 108 18.81 -5.18 1.05
N ARG A 109 19.57 -4.24 0.47
CA ARG A 109 19.00 -3.14 -0.30
C ARG A 109 18.64 -3.61 -1.70
N VAL A 110 17.38 -3.40 -2.10
CA VAL A 110 16.91 -3.65 -3.46
C VAL A 110 16.30 -2.40 -4.02
N THR A 111 16.79 -1.97 -5.18
CA THR A 111 16.17 -0.93 -5.99
C THR A 111 15.45 -1.61 -7.14
N TYR A 112 14.11 -1.64 -7.09
CA TYR A 112 13.31 -2.05 -8.25
C TYR A 112 12.87 -0.81 -9.02
N PRO A 113 13.11 -0.73 -10.34
CA PRO A 113 12.37 0.18 -11.20
C PRO A 113 10.92 -0.32 -11.21
N GLY A 114 10.04 0.39 -10.51
CA GLY A 114 8.68 -0.09 -10.23
C GLY A 114 7.89 -0.40 -11.49
N SER A 115 7.29 -1.59 -11.55
CA SER A 115 6.22 -1.90 -12.50
C SER A 115 5.40 -3.10 -12.02
N CYS A 116 4.36 -2.85 -11.23
CA CYS A 116 3.22 -3.77 -11.16
C CYS A 116 2.35 -3.52 -12.41
N ARG A 117 2.30 -4.48 -13.34
CA ARG A 117 1.42 -4.39 -14.52
C ARG A 117 -0.02 -4.69 -14.11
N LYS A 118 -0.88 -3.67 -14.17
CA LYS A 118 -2.32 -3.79 -13.87
C LYS A 118 -3.14 -3.63 -15.14
N LYS A 119 -4.22 -4.39 -15.31
CA LYS A 119 -5.27 -4.06 -16.30
C LYS A 119 -6.12 -2.90 -15.75
N GLY A 120 -6.31 -1.85 -16.55
CA GLY A 120 -7.30 -0.79 -16.27
C GLY A 120 -6.88 0.33 -15.31
N CYS A 121 -5.58 0.52 -15.07
CA CYS A 121 -5.06 1.73 -14.44
C CYS A 121 -4.60 2.70 -15.55
N THR A 122 -5.55 3.34 -16.22
CA THR A 122 -5.32 4.56 -17.01
C THR A 122 -5.87 5.73 -16.24
#